data_AF-A0A0Q5N7J2-F1
#
_entry.id   AF-A0A0Q5N7J2-F1
#
_cell.length_a   1.000
_cell.length_b   1.000
_cell.length_c   1.000
_cell.angle_alpha   90.00
_cell.angle_beta   90.00
_cell.angle_gamma   90.00
#
_symmetry.space_group_name_H-M   'P 1'
#
loop_
_entity.id
_entity.type
_entity.pdbx_description
1 polymer ?
#
loop_
_entity_poly.entity_id
_entity_poly.type
_entity_poly.pdbx_seq_one_letter_code
_entity_poly.pdbx_strand_id
1 'polypeptide(L)'
;MKNYLSLTELNAALALRDLTDPATGAHAMQRLLADVVAALERRWDIPSETHRLNPLVATADNYDRLGYAPGDVTRNSRYSRHVSPTVMLRSHTSAGIPAVLDSLRGEQGRYDRLHVLPGLVYRRDAIDRTHVGAPHQVDLWRITARGLLGPADLQAMMAAVVEAVLPAAEHPGVQWRATPATHSYTAAGRQLDVFVTLPDGRSGWLELAECGLVAAPVLRSSGLDPRRWAGLALGMGLDRALMLRKGMDDIRLLRSEDQEIQAQLLDLTPYRPVSLMPAVCRDLSLVLTDSADADVELLGDLARSALGKEADVLATLEIKAVTPTAELPPAAVDRLRMGPGDVNVLLRLALQPLDRTLTDEQANRLRDRVYVALHQGKVQELIAG
;
A
#
# COMPACT_ATOMS: atom_id res chain seq x y z
N MET A 1 -0.93 17.89 -16.20
CA MET A 1 -2.40 17.98 -15.93
C MET A 1 -2.71 16.96 -14.84
N LYS A 2 -3.51 17.26 -13.81
CA LYS A 2 -3.91 16.22 -12.84
C LYS A 2 -4.93 15.30 -13.53
N ASN A 3 -4.58 14.03 -13.73
CA ASN A 3 -5.53 13.03 -14.23
C ASN A 3 -6.43 12.61 -13.07
N TYR A 4 -7.70 13.03 -13.13
CA TYR A 4 -8.74 12.60 -12.19
C TYR A 4 -9.26 11.22 -12.57
N LEU A 5 -9.68 10.44 -11.58
CA LEU A 5 -10.31 9.15 -11.80
C LEU A 5 -11.59 9.29 -12.62
N SER A 6 -11.73 8.46 -13.64
CA SER A 6 -13.01 8.21 -14.29
C SER A 6 -13.99 7.53 -13.33
N LEU A 7 -15.29 7.60 -13.65
CA LEU A 7 -16.32 6.94 -12.86
C LEU A 7 -16.10 5.41 -12.78
N THR A 8 -15.61 4.80 -13.86
CA THR A 8 -15.30 3.37 -13.92
C THR A 8 -14.16 3.02 -12.96
N GLU A 9 -13.07 3.78 -12.96
CA GLU A 9 -11.93 3.55 -12.06
C GLU A 9 -12.32 3.77 -10.59
N LEU A 10 -13.13 4.79 -10.32
CA LEU A 10 -13.63 5.06 -8.97
C LEU A 10 -14.53 3.93 -8.46
N ASN A 11 -15.48 3.47 -9.28
CA ASN A 11 -16.36 2.34 -8.92
C ASN A 11 -15.56 1.05 -8.70
N ALA A 12 -14.57 0.78 -9.55
CA ALA A 12 -13.70 -0.38 -9.39
C ALA A 12 -12.91 -0.32 -8.06
N ALA A 13 -12.37 0.86 -7.72
CA ALA A 13 -11.65 1.05 -6.46
C ALA A 13 -12.56 0.86 -5.24
N LEU A 14 -13.77 1.43 -5.25
CA LEU A 14 -14.72 1.35 -4.14
C LEU A 14 -15.38 -0.03 -4.00
N ALA A 15 -15.35 -0.86 -5.04
CA ALA A 15 -15.87 -2.22 -5.01
C ALA A 15 -14.89 -3.25 -4.39
N LEU A 16 -13.63 -2.85 -4.13
CA LEU A 16 -12.66 -3.73 -3.51
C LEU A 16 -13.09 -4.11 -2.09
N ARG A 17 -13.02 -5.41 -1.79
CA ARG A 17 -13.28 -5.95 -0.44
C ARG A 17 -12.20 -5.45 0.53
N ASP A 18 -12.65 -4.85 1.63
CA ASP A 18 -11.78 -4.50 2.76
C ASP A 18 -11.65 -5.70 3.70
N LEU A 19 -10.51 -6.39 3.63
CA LEU A 19 -10.22 -7.59 4.41
C LEU A 19 -10.16 -7.32 5.91
N THR A 20 -10.02 -6.06 6.33
CA THR A 20 -10.05 -5.68 7.74
C THR A 20 -11.47 -5.64 8.30
N ASP A 21 -12.50 -5.58 7.45
CA ASP A 21 -13.90 -5.44 7.86
C ASP A 21 -14.63 -6.78 7.94
N PRO A 22 -14.99 -7.26 9.15
CA PRO A 22 -15.75 -8.50 9.33
C PRO A 22 -17.10 -8.49 8.61
N ALA A 23 -17.70 -7.32 8.36
CA ALA A 23 -18.96 -7.21 7.62
C ALA A 23 -18.84 -7.67 6.16
N THR A 24 -17.62 -7.70 5.61
CA THR A 24 -17.33 -8.18 4.26
C THR A 24 -16.87 -9.65 4.22
N GLY A 25 -16.95 -10.37 5.35
CA GLY A 25 -16.58 -11.77 5.49
C GLY A 25 -15.29 -11.97 6.29
N ALA A 26 -15.12 -13.18 6.83
CA ALA A 26 -13.97 -13.53 7.68
C ALA A 26 -12.64 -13.49 6.91
N HIS A 27 -11.57 -13.05 7.60
CA HIS A 27 -10.21 -13.07 7.09
C HIS A 27 -9.18 -12.98 8.23
N ALA A 28 -8.01 -13.60 8.06
CA ALA A 28 -6.92 -13.64 9.03
C ALA A 28 -6.39 -12.26 9.43
N MET A 29 -6.51 -11.28 8.52
CA MET A 29 -6.16 -9.88 8.78
C MET A 29 -6.92 -9.28 9.96
N GLN A 30 -8.17 -9.68 10.17
CA GLN A 30 -8.99 -9.24 11.30
C GLN A 30 -8.42 -9.76 12.63
N ARG A 31 -7.93 -11.01 12.64
CA ARG A 31 -7.31 -11.62 13.83
C ARG A 31 -5.98 -10.96 14.14
N LEU A 32 -5.13 -10.74 13.14
CA LEU A 32 -3.87 -10.03 13.31
C LEU A 32 -4.10 -8.63 13.91
N LEU A 33 -5.06 -7.88 13.35
CA LEU A 33 -5.41 -6.57 13.87
C LEU A 33 -5.93 -6.65 15.31
N ALA A 34 -6.80 -7.62 15.63
CA ALA A 34 -7.32 -7.81 16.97
C ALA A 34 -6.20 -8.12 17.99
N ASP A 35 -5.23 -8.96 17.63
CA ASP A 35 -4.09 -9.29 18.49
C ASP A 35 -3.24 -8.06 18.79
N VAL A 36 -2.96 -7.23 17.77
CA VAL A 36 -2.22 -5.97 17.92
C VAL A 36 -2.97 -4.97 18.80
N VAL A 37 -4.27 -4.77 18.56
CA VAL A 37 -5.10 -3.86 19.36
C VAL A 37 -5.16 -4.34 20.81
N ALA A 38 -5.43 -5.62 21.04
CA ALA A 38 -5.51 -6.19 22.38
C ALA A 38 -4.16 -6.12 23.13
N ALA A 39 -3.03 -6.26 22.43
CA ALA A 39 -1.72 -6.08 23.03
C ALA A 39 -1.50 -4.65 23.52
N LEU A 40 -1.92 -3.65 22.74
CA LEU A 40 -1.80 -2.23 23.10
C LEU A 40 -2.77 -1.82 24.21
N GLU A 41 -4.03 -2.29 24.17
CA GLU A 41 -5.00 -2.09 25.24
C GLU A 41 -4.48 -2.63 26.57
N ARG A 42 -4.00 -3.88 26.61
CA ARG A 42 -3.39 -4.47 27.81
C ARG A 42 -2.15 -3.72 28.27
N ARG A 43 -1.32 -3.24 27.34
CA ARG A 43 -0.05 -2.56 27.67
C ARG A 43 -0.28 -1.23 28.39
N TRP A 44 -1.34 -0.53 28.01
CA TRP A 44 -1.64 0.81 28.52
C TRP A 44 -2.80 0.86 29.51
N ASP A 45 -3.57 -0.22 29.64
CA ASP A 45 -4.80 -0.29 30.43
C ASP A 45 -5.81 0.80 29.99
N ILE A 46 -6.06 0.87 28.68
CA ILE A 46 -6.99 1.83 28.07
C ILE A 46 -7.92 1.11 27.08
N PRO A 47 -9.14 1.64 26.85
CA PRO A 47 -10.01 1.12 25.80
C PRO A 47 -9.52 1.57 24.42
N SER A 48 -9.87 0.79 23.40
CA SER A 48 -9.80 1.20 22.00
C SER A 48 -11.15 1.63 21.44
N GLU A 49 -11.13 2.28 20.27
CA GLU A 49 -12.31 2.54 19.44
C GLU A 49 -11.91 2.46 17.97
N THR A 50 -12.65 1.66 17.21
CA THR A 50 -12.39 1.43 15.78
C THR A 50 -13.23 2.34 14.91
N HIS A 51 -12.57 3.07 14.00
CA HIS A 51 -13.19 4.02 13.09
C HIS A 51 -13.08 3.51 11.65
N ARG A 52 -14.22 3.16 11.04
CA ARG A 52 -14.30 2.76 9.62
C ARG A 52 -14.86 3.92 8.79
N LEU A 53 -13.98 4.84 8.43
CA LEU A 53 -14.35 6.03 7.65
C LEU A 53 -14.38 5.73 6.15
N ASN A 54 -15.17 6.51 5.42
CA ASN A 54 -15.25 6.42 3.96
C ASN A 54 -13.85 6.63 3.34
N PRO A 55 -13.44 5.83 2.34
CA PRO A 55 -12.15 6.00 1.66
C PRO A 55 -12.06 7.30 0.85
N LEU A 56 -13.18 7.94 0.48
CA LEU A 56 -13.21 9.27 -0.13
C LEU A 56 -13.04 10.33 0.96
N VAL A 57 -11.94 11.07 0.87
CA VAL A 57 -11.54 12.08 1.86
C VAL A 57 -11.24 13.40 1.18
N ALA A 58 -11.35 14.49 1.95
CA ALA A 58 -10.84 15.78 1.50
C ALA A 58 -9.32 15.70 1.35
N THR A 59 -8.76 16.26 0.27
CA THR A 59 -7.31 16.37 0.08
C THR A 59 -6.64 17.10 1.26
N ALA A 60 -7.37 18.03 1.90
CA ALA A 60 -6.91 18.72 3.10
C ALA A 60 -6.76 17.80 4.32
N ASP A 61 -7.68 16.85 4.53
CA ASP A 61 -7.58 15.90 5.64
C ASP A 61 -6.49 14.86 5.40
N ASN A 62 -6.31 14.45 4.14
CA ASN A 62 -5.24 13.51 3.77
C ASN A 62 -3.84 14.14 3.88
N TYR A 63 -3.68 15.46 3.69
CA TYR A 63 -2.36 16.08 3.66
C TYR A 63 -2.23 17.30 4.56
N ASP A 64 -2.95 18.37 4.24
CA ASP A 64 -2.68 19.71 4.79
C ASP A 64 -2.83 19.74 6.32
N ARG A 65 -3.87 19.09 6.85
CA ARG A 65 -4.16 19.02 8.29
C ARG A 65 -3.22 18.09 9.06
N LEU A 66 -2.51 17.23 8.34
CA LEU A 66 -1.44 16.37 8.85
C LEU A 66 -0.05 16.99 8.61
N GLY A 67 0.02 18.26 8.20
CA GLY A 67 1.26 19.01 8.13
C GLY A 67 2.13 18.74 6.90
N TYR A 68 1.61 18.02 5.89
CA TYR A 68 2.36 17.78 4.66
C TYR A 68 2.61 19.09 3.91
N ALA A 69 3.85 19.30 3.46
CA ALA A 69 4.22 20.49 2.72
C ALA A 69 3.57 20.51 1.32
N PRO A 70 3.23 21.68 0.74
CA PRO A 70 2.59 21.74 -0.57
C PRO A 70 3.34 21.02 -1.70
N GLY A 71 4.69 21.07 -1.67
CA GLY A 71 5.58 20.42 -2.64
C GLY A 71 6.07 19.03 -2.24
N ASP A 72 5.48 18.42 -1.20
CA ASP A 72 5.85 17.07 -0.77
C ASP A 72 5.56 16.05 -1.88
N VAL A 73 6.52 15.14 -2.14
CA VAL A 73 6.41 14.12 -3.18
C VAL A 73 5.21 13.20 -2.97
N THR A 74 4.82 12.96 -1.72
CA THR A 74 3.64 12.15 -1.36
C THR A 74 2.31 12.75 -1.83
N ARG A 75 2.28 14.07 -2.09
CA ARG A 75 1.12 14.80 -2.65
C ARG A 75 1.09 14.77 -4.17
N ASN A 76 2.13 14.24 -4.82
CA ASN A 76 2.19 14.21 -6.27
C ASN A 76 1.05 13.32 -6.81
N SER A 77 0.33 13.82 -7.82
CA SER A 77 -0.75 13.09 -8.50
C SER A 77 -0.26 11.84 -9.23
N ARG A 78 1.05 11.65 -9.34
CA ARG A 78 1.65 10.38 -9.77
C ARG A 78 1.27 9.26 -8.80
N TYR A 79 1.40 9.49 -7.51
CA TYR A 79 1.18 8.48 -6.46
C TYR A 79 -0.25 8.50 -5.88
N SER A 80 -0.94 9.64 -6.03
CA SER A 80 -2.24 9.90 -5.39
C SER A 80 -3.41 9.87 -6.37
N ARG A 81 -4.52 9.23 -5.98
CA ARG A 81 -5.70 9.04 -6.84
C ARG A 81 -6.80 10.07 -6.54
N HIS A 82 -6.79 11.18 -7.27
CA HIS A 82 -7.76 12.27 -7.11
C HIS A 82 -9.06 12.04 -7.88
N VAL A 83 -10.20 12.38 -7.27
CA VAL A 83 -11.52 12.38 -7.92
C VAL A 83 -11.88 13.80 -8.38
N SER A 84 -11.44 14.81 -7.64
CA SER A 84 -11.62 16.22 -7.96
C SER A 84 -10.43 17.04 -7.42
N PRO A 85 -10.38 18.37 -7.62
CA PRO A 85 -9.35 19.22 -7.00
C PRO A 85 -9.27 19.12 -5.47
N THR A 86 -10.36 18.75 -4.79
CA THR A 86 -10.48 18.76 -3.33
C THR A 86 -10.81 17.40 -2.70
N VAL A 87 -11.11 16.37 -3.52
CA VAL A 87 -11.49 15.03 -3.06
C VAL A 87 -10.61 13.97 -3.71
N MET A 88 -10.21 12.98 -2.92
CA MET A 88 -9.41 11.85 -3.37
C MET A 88 -9.78 10.57 -2.64
N LEU A 89 -9.37 9.43 -3.20
CA LEU A 89 -9.25 8.21 -2.42
C LEU A 89 -8.07 8.37 -1.46
N ARG A 90 -8.27 8.06 -0.17
CA ARG A 90 -7.23 8.22 0.86
C ARG A 90 -5.97 7.44 0.49
N SER A 91 -4.81 8.09 0.61
CA SER A 91 -3.52 7.44 0.36
C SER A 91 -2.94 6.81 1.63
N HIS A 92 -3.47 7.11 2.81
CA HIS A 92 -3.16 6.46 4.07
C HIS A 92 -4.35 6.56 5.03
N THR A 93 -4.43 5.66 6.02
CA THR A 93 -5.51 5.66 7.02
C THR A 93 -5.46 6.87 7.96
N SER A 94 -4.31 7.52 8.11
CA SER A 94 -4.15 8.73 8.92
C SER A 94 -5.01 9.89 8.42
N ALA A 95 -5.48 9.85 7.16
CA ALA A 95 -6.44 10.82 6.62
C ALA A 95 -7.75 10.91 7.44
N GLY A 96 -8.06 9.91 8.25
CA GLY A 96 -9.19 9.92 9.18
C GLY A 96 -8.95 10.65 10.50
N ILE A 97 -7.68 10.83 10.88
CA ILE A 97 -7.29 11.39 12.18
C ILE A 97 -7.80 12.83 12.39
N PRO A 98 -7.78 13.74 11.40
CA PRO A 98 -8.28 15.09 11.64
C PRO A 98 -9.73 15.13 12.11
N ALA A 99 -10.60 14.26 11.56
CA ALA A 99 -11.99 14.13 12.00
C ALA A 99 -12.10 13.55 13.42
N VAL A 100 -11.25 12.58 13.77
CA VAL A 100 -11.15 12.04 15.13
C VAL A 100 -10.72 13.13 16.11
N LEU A 101 -9.69 13.92 15.80
CA LEU A 101 -9.23 14.98 16.69
C LEU A 101 -10.26 16.12 16.82
N ASP A 102 -11.00 16.44 15.76
CA ASP A 102 -12.10 17.41 15.82
C ASP A 102 -13.23 16.98 16.74
N SER A 103 -13.54 15.67 16.82
CA SER A 103 -14.59 15.17 17.70
C SER A 103 -14.25 15.30 19.19
N LEU A 104 -12.95 15.45 19.51
CA LEU A 104 -12.46 15.68 20.87
C LEU A 104 -12.52 17.15 21.29
N ARG A 105 -12.92 18.06 20.39
CA ARG A 105 -13.09 19.48 20.73
C ARG A 105 -14.15 19.62 21.82
N GLY A 106 -13.77 20.29 22.90
CA GLY A 106 -14.66 20.52 24.04
C GLY A 106 -14.65 19.37 25.07
N GLU A 107 -13.90 18.30 24.83
CA GLU A 107 -13.67 17.27 25.86
C GLU A 107 -12.91 17.90 27.04
N GLN A 108 -13.53 17.85 28.22
CA GLN A 108 -13.00 18.43 29.46
C GLN A 108 -12.58 17.37 30.48
N GLY A 109 -12.81 16.09 30.19
CA GLY A 109 -12.60 14.98 31.11
C GLY A 109 -11.22 14.30 31.03
N ARG A 110 -11.13 13.14 31.69
CA ARG A 110 -9.96 12.23 31.68
C ARG A 110 -10.01 11.35 30.43
N TYR A 111 -9.72 11.94 29.27
CA TYR A 111 -9.67 11.21 28.01
C TYR A 111 -8.35 10.46 27.84
N ASP A 112 -8.40 9.17 27.57
CA ASP A 112 -7.26 8.35 27.14
C ASP A 112 -7.79 7.14 26.36
N ARG A 113 -7.50 7.08 25.06
CA ARG A 113 -8.07 6.08 24.15
C ARG A 113 -7.13 5.74 23.02
N LEU A 114 -7.14 4.47 22.60
CA LEU A 114 -6.54 4.03 21.35
C LEU A 114 -7.56 4.13 20.20
N HIS A 115 -7.33 5.02 19.25
CA HIS A 115 -8.08 5.08 18.01
C HIS A 115 -7.47 4.14 16.98
N VAL A 116 -8.31 3.25 16.43
CA VAL A 116 -7.92 2.24 15.44
C VAL A 116 -8.61 2.57 14.12
N LEU A 117 -7.85 2.92 13.09
CA LEU A 117 -8.39 3.30 11.79
C LEU A 117 -7.89 2.31 10.73
N PRO A 118 -8.50 1.13 10.59
CA PRO A 118 -8.09 0.16 9.60
C PRO A 118 -8.80 0.40 8.26
N GLY A 119 -8.16 -0.03 7.18
CA GLY A 119 -8.84 -0.31 5.93
C GLY A 119 -7.98 -0.08 4.70
N LEU A 120 -8.62 -0.15 3.54
CA LEU A 120 -7.96 0.06 2.24
C LEU A 120 -7.45 1.49 2.09
N VAL A 121 -6.27 1.62 1.50
CA VAL A 121 -5.71 2.89 1.01
C VAL A 121 -5.38 2.74 -0.45
N TYR A 122 -5.28 3.83 -1.20
CA TYR A 122 -5.18 3.77 -2.66
C TYR A 122 -3.97 4.58 -3.13
N ARG A 123 -3.03 3.89 -3.76
CA ARG A 123 -1.78 4.47 -4.28
C ARG A 123 -1.49 3.92 -5.67
N ARG A 124 -0.80 4.70 -6.50
CA ARG A 124 -0.03 4.08 -7.58
C ARG A 124 1.23 3.50 -6.96
N ASP A 125 1.48 2.24 -7.27
CA ASP A 125 2.56 1.47 -6.67
C ASP A 125 3.00 0.41 -7.68
N ALA A 126 4.20 -0.12 -7.52
CA ALA A 126 4.79 -1.12 -8.38
C ALA A 126 3.90 -2.37 -8.50
N ILE A 127 4.05 -3.10 -9.60
CA ILE A 127 3.48 -4.44 -9.72
C ILE A 127 4.60 -5.43 -9.50
N ASP A 128 4.63 -5.96 -8.28
CA ASP A 128 5.49 -7.05 -7.88
C ASP A 128 4.76 -7.92 -6.85
N ARG A 129 5.47 -8.89 -6.27
CA ARG A 129 4.90 -9.84 -5.31
C ARG A 129 4.66 -9.26 -3.91
N THR A 130 5.08 -8.02 -3.65
CA THR A 130 5.00 -7.40 -2.32
C THR A 130 4.22 -6.08 -2.30
N HIS A 131 3.87 -5.54 -3.47
CA HIS A 131 3.13 -4.29 -3.64
C HIS A 131 1.82 -4.49 -4.41
N VAL A 132 0.79 -3.73 -3.99
CA VAL A 132 -0.51 -3.65 -4.65
C VAL A 132 -0.97 -2.19 -4.64
N GLY A 133 -1.79 -1.78 -5.61
CA GLY A 133 -2.31 -0.41 -5.66
C GLY A 133 -3.35 -0.07 -4.59
N ALA A 134 -3.86 -1.08 -3.88
CA ALA A 134 -4.85 -0.90 -2.82
C ALA A 134 -4.51 -1.74 -1.57
N PRO A 135 -3.41 -1.46 -0.86
CA PRO A 135 -3.07 -2.22 0.35
C PRO A 135 -4.00 -1.85 1.50
N HIS A 136 -4.07 -2.70 2.52
CA HIS A 136 -4.69 -2.38 3.79
C HIS A 136 -3.65 -1.78 4.73
N GLN A 137 -4.05 -0.71 5.39
CA GLN A 137 -3.27 -0.10 6.47
C GLN A 137 -4.11 -0.05 7.74
N VAL A 138 -3.42 0.19 8.85
CA VAL A 138 -4.05 0.65 10.08
C VAL A 138 -3.25 1.81 10.65
N ASP A 139 -3.97 2.85 11.04
CA ASP A 139 -3.46 3.88 11.95
C ASP A 139 -3.91 3.57 13.38
N LEU A 140 -2.95 3.46 14.29
CA LEU A 140 -3.12 3.22 15.71
C LEU A 140 -2.66 4.48 16.47
N TRP A 141 -3.62 5.27 16.93
CA TRP A 141 -3.34 6.56 17.58
C TRP A 141 -3.84 6.55 19.01
N ARG A 142 -2.93 6.51 19.99
CA ARG A 142 -3.30 6.76 21.38
C ARG A 142 -3.35 8.27 21.60
N ILE A 143 -4.52 8.79 21.95
CA ILE A 143 -4.70 10.21 22.29
C ILE A 143 -5.11 10.32 23.75
N THR A 144 -4.43 11.20 24.50
CA THR A 144 -4.69 11.42 25.92
C THR A 144 -4.73 12.90 26.27
N ALA A 145 -5.66 13.26 27.15
CA ALA A 145 -5.71 14.55 27.82
C ALA A 145 -4.97 14.53 29.18
N ARG A 146 -4.34 13.40 29.53
CA ARG A 146 -3.62 13.21 30.80
C ARG A 146 -2.18 12.75 30.58
N GLY A 147 -1.26 13.50 31.17
CA GLY A 147 0.15 13.13 31.23
C GLY A 147 0.92 13.46 29.96
N LEU A 148 2.23 13.24 30.02
CA LEU A 148 3.12 13.39 28.88
C LEU A 148 3.42 11.99 28.35
N LEU A 149 3.25 11.79 27.05
CA LEU A 149 3.76 10.63 26.35
C LEU A 149 5.15 10.97 25.81
N GLY A 150 6.07 10.03 25.91
CA GLY A 150 7.47 10.26 25.53
C GLY A 150 8.11 9.07 24.79
N PRO A 151 9.43 9.15 24.55
CA PRO A 151 10.16 8.11 23.84
C PRO A 151 10.06 6.71 24.47
N ALA A 152 9.89 6.63 25.79
CA ALA A 152 9.69 5.35 26.48
C ALA A 152 8.35 4.69 26.11
N ASP A 153 7.29 5.48 25.94
CA ASP A 153 5.98 4.98 25.50
C ASP A 153 6.01 4.54 24.05
N LEU A 154 6.74 5.25 23.18
CA LEU A 154 7.01 4.81 21.80
C LEU A 154 7.77 3.49 21.75
N GLN A 155 8.83 3.35 22.55
CA GLN A 155 9.59 2.12 22.63
C GLN A 155 8.71 0.95 23.08
N ALA A 156 7.84 1.18 24.06
CA ALA A 156 6.88 0.18 24.53
C ALA A 156 5.83 -0.18 23.47
N MET A 157 5.34 0.80 22.70
CA MET A 157 4.42 0.58 21.58
C MET A 157 5.05 -0.30 20.51
N MET A 158 6.27 0.03 20.07
CA MET A 158 6.99 -0.73 19.05
C MET A 158 7.21 -2.19 19.48
N ALA A 159 7.68 -2.40 20.72
CA ALA A 159 7.88 -3.74 21.25
C ALA A 159 6.57 -4.56 21.29
N ALA A 160 5.46 -3.94 21.71
CA ALA A 160 4.16 -4.60 21.76
C ALA A 160 3.62 -4.96 20.36
N VAL A 161 3.82 -4.08 19.37
CA VAL A 161 3.44 -4.35 17.98
C VAL A 161 4.28 -5.48 17.38
N VAL A 162 5.59 -5.49 17.58
CA VAL A 162 6.45 -6.59 17.09
C VAL A 162 6.02 -7.93 17.71
N GLU A 163 5.83 -7.98 19.03
CA GLU A 163 5.41 -9.22 19.70
C GLU A 163 4.01 -9.69 19.27
N ALA A 164 3.09 -8.76 18.99
CA ALA A 164 1.75 -9.13 18.51
C ALA A 164 1.76 -9.63 17.05
N VAL A 165 2.59 -9.06 16.19
CA VAL A 165 2.69 -9.47 14.78
C VAL A 165 3.53 -10.73 14.63
N LEU A 166 4.63 -10.84 15.36
CA LEU A 166 5.61 -11.93 15.30
C LEU A 166 5.91 -12.46 16.71
N PRO A 167 4.96 -13.14 17.36
CA PRO A 167 5.14 -13.63 18.72
C PRO A 167 6.31 -14.60 18.83
N ALA A 168 7.09 -14.46 19.90
CA ALA A 168 8.33 -15.22 20.08
C ALA A 168 8.12 -16.74 20.12
N ALA A 169 6.91 -17.20 20.51
CA ALA A 169 6.53 -18.60 20.52
C ALA A 169 6.49 -19.24 19.13
N GLU A 170 6.20 -18.44 18.10
CA GLU A 170 6.09 -18.90 16.70
C GLU A 170 7.25 -18.39 15.85
N HIS A 171 7.86 -17.26 16.24
CA HIS A 171 9.01 -16.64 15.58
C HIS A 171 10.14 -16.44 16.59
N PRO A 172 10.81 -17.52 17.04
CA PRO A 172 11.85 -17.42 18.07
C PRO A 172 13.04 -16.58 17.57
N GLY A 173 13.47 -15.63 18.39
CA GLY A 173 14.65 -14.82 18.10
C GLY A 173 14.43 -13.69 17.08
N VAL A 174 13.19 -13.26 16.84
CA VAL A 174 12.89 -12.07 16.01
C VAL A 174 13.73 -10.89 16.48
N GLN A 175 14.50 -10.34 15.55
CA GLN A 175 15.27 -9.12 15.75
C GLN A 175 14.50 -7.96 15.16
N TRP A 176 14.44 -6.85 15.88
CA TRP A 176 13.84 -5.61 15.40
C TRP A 176 14.70 -4.42 15.78
N ARG A 177 14.57 -3.33 15.03
CA ARG A 177 15.25 -2.06 15.31
C ARG A 177 14.32 -0.88 15.04
N ALA A 178 14.60 0.23 15.70
CA ALA A 178 13.92 1.50 15.48
C ALA A 178 14.92 2.56 15.00
N THR A 179 14.80 3.00 13.75
CA THR A 179 15.65 4.05 13.18
C THR A 179 14.93 5.39 13.21
N PRO A 180 15.62 6.53 13.44
CA PRO A 180 14.99 7.84 13.33
C PRO A 180 14.38 8.05 11.93
N ALA A 181 13.15 8.53 11.89
CA ALA A 181 12.43 8.88 10.66
C ALA A 181 11.74 10.24 10.83
N THR A 182 11.60 10.98 9.73
CA THR A 182 10.93 12.29 9.72
C THR A 182 9.56 12.14 9.09
N HIS A 183 8.51 12.53 9.82
CA HIS A 183 7.13 12.50 9.33
C HIS A 183 6.47 13.87 9.53
N SER A 184 5.50 14.18 8.68
CA SER A 184 4.79 15.47 8.70
C SER A 184 3.95 15.70 9.97
N TYR A 185 3.39 14.62 10.52
CA TYR A 185 2.44 14.66 11.64
C TYR A 185 2.99 14.08 12.96
N THR A 186 4.26 13.69 13.02
CA THR A 186 4.90 13.21 14.25
C THR A 186 6.14 14.01 14.62
N ALA A 187 6.47 14.01 15.91
CA ALA A 187 7.76 14.39 16.46
C ALA A 187 8.46 13.12 16.98
N ALA A 188 9.80 13.13 16.96
CA ALA A 188 10.61 11.96 17.34
C ALA A 188 10.20 10.69 16.57
N GLY A 189 9.91 10.84 15.28
CA GLY A 189 9.49 9.75 14.39
C GLY A 189 10.50 8.62 14.33
N ARG A 190 9.98 7.39 14.19
CA ARG A 190 10.74 6.15 14.11
C ARG A 190 10.17 5.25 13.03
N GLN A 191 11.06 4.67 12.24
CA GLN A 191 10.74 3.51 11.40
C GLN A 191 11.09 2.24 12.18
N LEU A 192 10.14 1.31 12.23
CA LEU A 192 10.25 0.02 12.90
C LEU A 192 10.53 -1.06 11.85
N ASP A 193 11.75 -1.61 11.88
CA ASP A 193 12.15 -2.70 11.00
C ASP A 193 12.24 -4.01 11.78
N VAL A 194 11.89 -5.12 11.12
CA VAL A 194 12.13 -6.48 11.59
C VAL A 194 13.13 -7.18 10.66
N PHE A 195 14.02 -7.99 11.21
CA PHE A 195 14.95 -8.79 10.42
C PHE A 195 14.27 -10.07 9.98
N VAL A 196 14.26 -10.32 8.67
CA VAL A 196 13.54 -11.44 8.06
C VAL A 196 14.45 -12.18 7.10
N THR A 197 14.21 -13.47 6.94
CA THR A 197 14.76 -14.28 5.85
C THR A 197 13.63 -14.58 4.88
N LEU A 198 13.76 -14.09 3.65
CA LEU A 198 12.80 -14.29 2.58
C LEU A 198 12.85 -15.75 2.09
N PRO A 199 11.79 -16.26 1.45
CA PRO A 199 11.75 -17.63 0.96
C PRO A 199 12.82 -17.98 -0.09
N ASP A 200 13.39 -16.98 -0.76
CA ASP A 200 14.54 -17.14 -1.67
C ASP A 200 15.90 -17.23 -0.96
N GLY A 201 15.90 -17.23 0.38
CA GLY A 201 17.10 -17.34 1.22
C GLY A 201 17.80 -16.02 1.50
N ARG A 202 17.35 -14.89 0.93
CA ARG A 202 17.92 -13.57 1.25
C ARG A 202 17.43 -13.10 2.60
N SER A 203 18.33 -12.59 3.43
CA SER A 203 17.97 -11.96 4.71
C SER A 203 18.16 -10.45 4.66
N GLY A 204 17.31 -9.71 5.36
CA GLY A 204 17.36 -8.25 5.40
C GLY A 204 16.41 -7.63 6.42
N TRP A 205 16.58 -6.34 6.62
CA TRP A 205 15.65 -5.53 7.40
C TRP A 205 14.46 -5.15 6.53
N LEU A 206 13.26 -5.50 7.00
CA LEU A 206 12.01 -5.13 6.36
C LEU A 206 11.24 -4.18 7.27
N GLU A 207 10.78 -3.07 6.70
CA GLU A 207 9.93 -2.12 7.39
C GLU A 207 8.57 -2.74 7.71
N LEU A 208 8.21 -2.75 9.00
CA LEU A 208 6.93 -3.22 9.51
C LEU A 208 5.95 -2.06 9.71
N ALA A 209 6.41 -0.98 10.35
CA ALA A 209 5.57 0.16 10.71
C ALA A 209 6.39 1.44 10.87
N GLU A 210 5.71 2.59 10.89
CA GLU A 210 6.28 3.87 11.25
C GLU A 210 5.49 4.48 12.40
N CYS A 211 6.15 5.15 13.34
CA CYS A 211 5.51 5.72 14.52
C CYS A 211 6.18 6.99 15.04
N GLY A 212 5.53 7.69 15.95
CA GLY A 212 6.10 8.87 16.61
C GLY A 212 5.14 9.53 17.60
N LEU A 213 5.62 10.56 18.30
CA LEU A 213 4.77 11.39 19.16
C LEU A 213 3.92 12.27 18.26
N VAL A 214 2.63 12.44 18.55
CA VAL A 214 1.77 13.32 17.73
C VAL A 214 2.32 14.74 17.75
N ALA A 215 2.52 15.33 16.57
CA ALA A 215 3.11 16.65 16.45
C ALA A 215 2.15 17.74 16.97
N ALA A 216 2.68 18.69 17.74
CA ALA A 216 1.90 19.79 18.31
C ALA A 216 1.08 20.60 17.27
N PRO A 217 1.58 20.88 16.03
CA PRO A 217 0.77 21.55 15.00
C PRO A 217 -0.50 20.79 14.62
N VAL A 218 -0.49 19.46 14.61
CA VAL A 218 -1.65 18.62 14.26
C VAL A 218 -2.74 18.69 15.33
N LEU A 219 -2.34 18.71 16.61
CA LEU A 219 -3.27 18.94 17.72
C LEU A 219 -3.89 20.34 17.65
N ARG A 220 -3.05 21.38 17.43
CA ARG A 220 -3.51 22.78 17.34
C ARG A 220 -4.47 23.02 16.18
N SER A 221 -4.21 22.43 15.00
CA SER A 221 -5.11 22.56 13.85
C SER A 221 -6.50 21.99 14.14
N SER A 222 -6.57 21.00 15.04
CA SER A 222 -7.79 20.38 15.55
C SER A 222 -8.32 21.05 16.83
N GLY A 223 -7.79 22.21 17.22
CA GLY A 223 -8.25 22.98 18.40
C GLY A 223 -7.87 22.40 19.75
N LEU A 224 -6.96 21.42 19.80
CA LEU A 224 -6.49 20.78 21.02
C LEU A 224 -5.19 21.47 21.49
N ASP A 225 -5.13 21.89 22.77
CA ASP A 225 -3.94 22.50 23.35
C ASP A 225 -2.85 21.43 23.59
N PRO A 226 -1.68 21.50 22.93
CA PRO A 226 -0.60 20.50 23.10
C PRO A 226 0.04 20.49 24.51
N ARG A 227 -0.30 21.45 25.38
CA ARG A 227 0.07 21.40 26.81
C ARG A 227 -0.86 20.51 27.62
N ARG A 228 -2.05 20.23 27.09
CA ARG A 228 -3.09 19.39 27.72
C ARG A 228 -3.23 18.04 27.02
N TRP A 229 -3.04 18.01 25.71
CA TRP A 229 -3.19 16.83 24.87
C TRP A 229 -1.84 16.33 24.39
N ALA A 230 -1.67 15.01 24.45
CA ALA A 230 -0.53 14.30 23.90
C ALA A 230 -1.01 13.07 23.14
N GLY A 231 -0.15 12.50 22.30
CA GLY A 231 -0.49 11.26 21.62
C GLY A 231 0.71 10.50 21.09
N LEU A 232 0.48 9.23 20.80
CA LEU A 232 1.35 8.39 19.97
C LEU A 232 0.62 8.10 18.67
N ALA A 233 1.34 8.09 17.57
CA ALA A 233 0.84 7.69 16.25
C ALA A 233 1.66 6.52 15.74
N LEU A 234 1.02 5.53 15.14
CA LEU A 234 1.67 4.46 14.39
C LEU A 234 0.84 4.11 13.16
N GLY A 235 1.49 4.02 12.01
CA GLY A 235 0.94 3.48 10.77
C GLY A 235 1.60 2.16 10.43
N MET A 236 0.81 1.15 10.08
CA MET A 236 1.31 -0.19 9.72
C MET A 236 0.60 -0.74 8.48
N GLY A 237 1.37 -1.33 7.56
CA GLY A 237 0.84 -2.08 6.43
C GLY A 237 0.36 -3.46 6.88
N LEU A 238 -0.95 -3.70 6.86
CA LEU A 238 -1.54 -4.94 7.36
C LEU A 238 -1.27 -6.13 6.43
N ASP A 239 -1.25 -5.92 5.11
CA ASP A 239 -0.92 -6.96 4.13
C ASP A 239 0.48 -7.51 4.40
N ARG A 240 1.47 -6.61 4.54
CA ARG A 240 2.86 -6.99 4.85
C ARG A 240 2.99 -7.67 6.21
N ALA A 241 2.36 -7.12 7.25
CA ALA A 241 2.39 -7.73 8.57
C ALA A 241 1.81 -9.15 8.58
N LEU A 242 0.71 -9.37 7.83
CA LEU A 242 0.09 -10.69 7.70
C LEU A 242 0.95 -11.66 6.87
N MET A 243 1.53 -11.18 5.77
CA MET A 243 2.46 -11.98 4.97
C MET A 243 3.67 -12.43 5.79
N LEU A 244 4.25 -11.54 6.60
CA LEU A 244 5.33 -11.89 7.52
C LEU A 244 4.90 -12.93 8.55
N ARG A 245 3.76 -12.70 9.21
CA ARG A 245 3.18 -13.61 10.20
C ARG A 245 2.97 -15.01 9.64
N LYS A 246 2.47 -15.11 8.40
CA LYS A 246 2.15 -16.40 7.77
C LYS A 246 3.27 -16.95 6.87
N GLY A 247 4.37 -16.22 6.67
CA GLY A 247 5.44 -16.65 5.76
C GLY A 247 5.04 -16.67 4.28
N MET A 248 4.18 -15.74 3.85
CA MET A 248 3.71 -15.63 2.46
C MET A 248 4.66 -14.76 1.62
N ASP A 249 4.91 -15.18 0.38
CA ASP A 249 5.83 -14.52 -0.56
C ASP A 249 5.13 -13.72 -1.67
N ASP A 250 3.82 -13.85 -1.79
CA ASP A 250 3.02 -13.17 -2.81
C ASP A 250 1.76 -12.55 -2.21
N ILE A 251 1.68 -11.21 -2.26
CA ILE A 251 0.59 -10.42 -1.71
C ILE A 251 -0.75 -10.72 -2.37
N ARG A 252 -0.76 -11.19 -3.63
CA ARG A 252 -1.98 -11.52 -4.38
C ARG A 252 -2.74 -12.67 -3.73
N LEU A 253 -2.04 -13.56 -3.02
CA LEU A 253 -2.64 -14.66 -2.27
C LEU A 253 -3.67 -14.18 -1.24
N LEU A 254 -3.47 -13.01 -0.63
CA LEU A 254 -4.39 -12.45 0.38
C LEU A 254 -5.81 -12.18 -0.15
N ARG A 255 -5.96 -12.07 -1.47
CA ARG A 255 -7.25 -11.83 -2.13
C ARG A 255 -7.66 -12.96 -3.06
N SER A 256 -6.98 -14.10 -2.99
CA SER A 256 -7.27 -15.24 -3.86
C SER A 256 -8.72 -15.71 -3.71
N GLU A 257 -9.33 -16.05 -4.84
CA GLU A 257 -10.64 -16.71 -4.89
C GLU A 257 -10.53 -18.24 -4.83
N ASP A 258 -9.30 -18.78 -4.83
CA ASP A 258 -9.04 -20.21 -4.67
C ASP A 258 -9.44 -20.70 -3.28
N GLN A 259 -10.20 -21.81 -3.24
CA GLN A 259 -10.80 -22.32 -2.00
C GLN A 259 -9.76 -22.86 -1.01
N GLU A 260 -8.67 -23.47 -1.50
CA GLU A 260 -7.60 -24.00 -0.64
C GLU A 260 -6.80 -22.86 -0.01
N ILE A 261 -6.54 -21.79 -0.78
CA ILE A 261 -5.89 -20.58 -0.26
C ILE A 261 -6.81 -19.89 0.75
N GLN A 262 -8.09 -19.69 0.43
CA GLN A 262 -9.05 -19.03 1.32
C GLN A 262 -9.21 -19.73 2.67
N ALA A 263 -9.23 -21.06 2.69
CA ALA A 263 -9.31 -21.83 3.92
C ALA A 263 -8.15 -21.53 4.88
N GLN A 264 -6.95 -21.30 4.35
CA GLN A 264 -5.75 -20.94 5.13
C GLN A 264 -5.74 -19.48 5.60
N LEU A 265 -6.61 -18.62 5.06
CA LEU A 265 -6.76 -17.21 5.42
C LEU A 265 -7.84 -16.99 6.49
N LEU A 266 -8.21 -18.02 7.24
CA LEU A 266 -9.16 -17.92 8.36
C LEU A 266 -8.49 -17.86 9.74
N ASP A 267 -7.19 -18.12 9.82
CA ASP A 267 -6.37 -18.07 11.03
C ASP A 267 -4.95 -17.52 10.76
N LEU A 268 -4.11 -17.45 11.80
CA LEU A 268 -2.74 -16.94 11.71
C LEU A 268 -1.67 -18.04 11.58
N THR A 269 -2.06 -19.30 11.36
CA THR A 269 -1.09 -20.39 11.19
C THR A 269 -0.22 -20.16 9.94
N PRO A 270 1.04 -20.63 9.93
CA PRO A 270 1.90 -20.46 8.76
C PRO A 270 1.26 -21.00 7.48
N TYR A 271 1.34 -20.22 6.41
CA TYR A 271 0.79 -20.55 5.10
C TYR A 271 1.55 -21.74 4.51
N ARG A 272 0.80 -22.68 3.93
CA ARG A 272 1.31 -23.83 3.19
C ARG A 272 1.08 -23.58 1.71
N PRO A 273 2.16 -23.45 0.90
CA PRO A 273 2.02 -23.21 -0.52
C PRO A 273 1.18 -24.27 -1.22
N VAL A 274 0.17 -23.81 -1.97
CA VAL A 274 -0.47 -24.61 -3.02
C VAL A 274 0.49 -24.73 -4.22
N SER A 275 0.21 -25.62 -5.18
CA SER A 275 1.10 -25.84 -6.33
C SER A 275 1.43 -24.54 -7.05
N LEU A 276 2.73 -24.26 -7.23
CA LEU A 276 3.20 -23.09 -7.96
C LEU A 276 2.90 -23.26 -9.45
N MET A 277 2.15 -22.32 -10.02
CA MET A 277 1.91 -22.26 -11.45
C MET A 277 3.13 -21.63 -12.15
N PRO A 278 3.59 -22.15 -13.30
CA PRO A 278 4.72 -21.57 -14.01
C PRO A 278 4.37 -20.17 -14.55
N ALA A 279 5.29 -19.22 -14.40
CA ALA A 279 5.14 -17.89 -14.96
C ALA A 279 5.45 -17.90 -16.47
N VAL A 280 4.68 -17.12 -17.22
CA VAL A 280 4.91 -16.86 -18.65
C VAL A 280 5.38 -15.42 -18.81
N CYS A 281 6.63 -15.25 -19.26
CA CYS A 281 7.21 -13.92 -19.47
C CYS A 281 6.95 -13.41 -20.90
N ARG A 282 6.64 -12.11 -21.02
CA ARG A 282 6.50 -11.42 -22.30
C ARG A 282 7.20 -10.07 -22.25
N ASP A 283 8.04 -9.83 -23.25
CA ASP A 283 8.67 -8.53 -23.45
C ASP A 283 7.85 -7.71 -24.46
N LEU A 284 7.73 -6.42 -24.16
CA LEU A 284 6.99 -5.42 -24.89
C LEU A 284 7.97 -4.33 -25.32
N SER A 285 7.93 -3.92 -26.57
CA SER A 285 8.63 -2.72 -27.05
C SER A 285 7.59 -1.62 -27.24
N LEU A 286 7.50 -0.71 -26.27
CA LEU A 286 6.53 0.39 -26.26
C LEU A 286 7.17 1.64 -26.86
N VAL A 287 6.39 2.42 -27.60
CA VAL A 287 6.76 3.80 -27.95
C VAL A 287 5.93 4.71 -27.05
N LEU A 288 6.61 5.58 -26.30
CA LEU A 288 6.00 6.66 -25.51
C LEU A 288 6.45 8.00 -26.09
N THR A 289 5.51 8.95 -26.16
CA THR A 289 5.74 10.29 -26.74
C THR A 289 6.36 11.29 -25.76
N ASP A 290 6.34 10.95 -24.47
CA ASP A 290 7.03 11.69 -23.40
C ASP A 290 7.84 10.69 -22.56
N SER A 291 9.11 11.02 -22.30
CA SER A 291 9.97 10.20 -21.44
C SER A 291 9.52 10.21 -19.98
N ALA A 292 8.77 11.22 -19.55
CA ALA A 292 8.17 11.26 -18.22
C ALA A 292 7.10 10.18 -18.00
N ASP A 293 6.50 9.67 -19.08
CA ASP A 293 5.53 8.57 -19.03
C ASP A 293 6.20 7.19 -18.86
N ALA A 294 7.53 7.10 -19.02
CA ALA A 294 8.31 5.88 -18.81
C ALA A 294 8.49 5.57 -17.32
N ASP A 295 7.37 5.40 -16.63
CA ASP A 295 7.27 5.20 -15.20
C ASP A 295 6.61 3.88 -14.88
N VAL A 296 7.27 3.06 -14.06
CA VAL A 296 6.81 1.70 -13.78
C VAL A 296 5.45 1.68 -13.06
N GLU A 297 5.19 2.65 -12.18
CA GLU A 297 3.95 2.71 -11.42
C GLU A 297 2.77 3.20 -12.27
N LEU A 298 2.98 4.23 -13.11
CA LEU A 298 1.99 4.68 -14.07
C LEU A 298 1.66 3.59 -15.09
N LEU A 299 2.68 2.98 -15.70
CA LEU A 299 2.48 1.88 -16.65
C LEU A 299 1.83 0.67 -15.98
N GLY A 300 2.15 0.41 -14.71
CA GLY A 300 1.50 -0.59 -13.88
C GLY A 300 0.00 -0.31 -13.71
N ASP A 301 -0.37 0.89 -13.27
CA ASP A 301 -1.77 1.28 -13.05
C ASP A 301 -2.60 1.15 -14.35
N LEU A 302 -2.03 1.57 -15.47
CA LEU A 302 -2.64 1.41 -16.80
C LEU A 302 -2.77 -0.07 -17.20
N ALA A 303 -1.75 -0.89 -16.95
CA ALA A 303 -1.79 -2.33 -17.23
C ALA A 303 -2.87 -3.03 -16.39
N ARG A 304 -2.99 -2.74 -15.08
CA ARG A 304 -4.06 -3.28 -14.23
C ARG A 304 -5.43 -2.88 -14.76
N SER A 305 -5.59 -1.61 -15.13
CA SER A 305 -6.86 -1.09 -15.68
C SER A 305 -7.25 -1.80 -16.98
N ALA A 306 -6.27 -2.07 -17.86
CA ALA A 306 -6.48 -2.81 -19.11
C ALA A 306 -6.85 -4.28 -18.89
N LEU A 307 -6.28 -4.92 -17.85
CA LEU A 307 -6.56 -6.30 -17.48
C LEU A 307 -7.89 -6.46 -16.73
N GLY A 308 -8.34 -5.43 -16.02
CA GLY A 308 -9.61 -5.43 -15.30
C GLY A 308 -9.67 -6.56 -14.27
N LYS A 309 -10.66 -7.46 -14.39
CA LYS A 309 -10.82 -8.61 -13.49
C LYS A 309 -9.66 -9.61 -13.54
N GLU A 310 -8.84 -9.56 -14.58
CA GLU A 310 -7.68 -10.44 -14.75
C GLU A 310 -6.37 -9.77 -14.30
N ALA A 311 -6.44 -8.61 -13.63
CA ALA A 311 -5.26 -7.89 -13.17
C ALA A 311 -4.34 -8.74 -12.26
N ASP A 312 -4.92 -9.63 -11.45
CA ASP A 312 -4.15 -10.50 -10.55
C ASP A 312 -3.30 -11.55 -11.27
N VAL A 313 -3.52 -11.77 -12.57
CA VAL A 313 -2.64 -12.60 -13.41
C VAL A 313 -1.26 -11.96 -13.58
N LEU A 314 -1.16 -10.64 -13.51
CA LEU A 314 0.11 -9.92 -13.67
C LEU A 314 0.90 -9.97 -12.35
N ALA A 315 1.92 -10.81 -12.31
CA ALA A 315 2.76 -11.01 -11.13
C ALA A 315 3.82 -9.94 -10.99
N THR A 316 4.46 -9.57 -12.10
CA THR A 316 5.44 -8.48 -12.12
C THR A 316 5.36 -7.68 -13.41
N LEU A 317 5.70 -6.40 -13.33
CA LEU A 317 5.91 -5.50 -14.47
C LEU A 317 7.21 -4.71 -14.23
N GLU A 318 8.17 -4.83 -15.14
CA GLU A 318 9.50 -4.26 -14.98
C GLU A 318 9.93 -3.49 -16.25
N ILE A 319 10.38 -2.25 -16.09
CA ILE A 319 11.07 -1.52 -17.16
C ILE A 319 12.51 -2.04 -17.23
N LYS A 320 12.86 -2.69 -18.34
CA LYS A 320 14.21 -3.21 -18.58
C LYS A 320 15.14 -2.17 -19.17
N ALA A 321 14.62 -1.29 -20.03
CA ALA A 321 15.36 -0.21 -20.65
C ALA A 321 14.42 0.90 -21.13
N VAL A 322 14.93 2.14 -21.12
CA VAL A 322 14.32 3.30 -21.79
C VAL A 322 15.38 3.85 -22.73
N THR A 323 15.08 3.90 -24.02
CA THR A 323 16.04 4.33 -25.05
C THR A 323 15.44 5.47 -25.87
N PRO A 324 16.04 6.68 -25.83
CA PRO A 324 15.61 7.79 -26.67
C PRO A 324 15.72 7.46 -28.16
N THR A 325 14.83 8.03 -28.98
CA THR A 325 14.86 7.84 -30.44
C THR A 325 16.24 8.12 -31.06
N ALA A 326 16.97 9.12 -30.54
CA ALA A 326 18.30 9.49 -31.01
C ALA A 326 19.37 8.40 -30.80
N GLU A 327 19.13 7.46 -29.88
CA GLU A 327 20.06 6.37 -29.53
C GLU A 327 19.63 5.03 -30.16
N LEU A 328 18.49 4.99 -30.86
CA LEU A 328 17.99 3.79 -31.50
C LEU A 328 18.60 3.58 -32.89
N PRO A 329 18.76 2.31 -33.33
CA PRO A 329 19.14 2.02 -34.71
C PRO A 329 18.12 2.62 -35.71
N PRO A 330 18.56 3.22 -36.83
CA PRO A 330 17.65 3.83 -37.81
C PRO A 330 16.52 2.91 -38.28
N ALA A 331 16.82 1.62 -38.49
CA ALA A 331 15.82 0.63 -38.88
C ALA A 331 14.70 0.44 -37.83
N ALA A 332 14.99 0.59 -36.54
CA ALA A 332 13.99 0.51 -35.47
C ALA A 332 13.11 1.77 -35.44
N VAL A 333 13.73 2.95 -35.60
CA VAL A 333 13.04 4.24 -35.70
C VAL A 333 12.06 4.23 -36.87
N ASP A 334 12.50 3.77 -38.04
CA ASP A 334 11.67 3.68 -39.25
C ASP A 334 10.53 2.67 -39.09
N ARG A 335 10.82 1.47 -38.56
CA ARG A 335 9.83 0.41 -38.34
C ARG A 335 8.72 0.86 -37.39
N LEU A 336 9.07 1.51 -36.29
CA LEU A 336 8.14 1.99 -35.26
C LEU A 336 7.55 3.37 -35.59
N ARG A 337 8.05 4.04 -36.63
CA ARG A 337 7.69 5.41 -37.04
C ARG A 337 7.80 6.42 -35.90
N MET A 338 8.89 6.33 -35.14
CA MET A 338 9.16 7.18 -33.97
C MET A 338 9.52 8.61 -34.41
N GLY A 339 8.96 9.58 -33.70
CA GLY A 339 9.25 11.00 -33.88
C GLY A 339 10.39 11.50 -32.98
N PRO A 340 10.94 12.69 -33.27
CA PRO A 340 11.87 13.34 -32.35
C PRO A 340 11.22 13.58 -30.98
N GLY A 341 11.86 13.10 -29.91
CA GLY A 341 11.35 13.19 -28.53
C GLY A 341 10.71 11.90 -28.02
N ASP A 342 10.30 10.99 -28.90
CA ASP A 342 9.78 9.69 -28.50
C ASP A 342 10.87 8.85 -27.81
N VAL A 343 10.46 7.95 -26.92
CA VAL A 343 11.32 6.95 -26.29
C VAL A 343 10.78 5.55 -26.55
N ASN A 344 11.68 4.59 -26.73
CA ASN A 344 11.35 3.18 -26.70
C ASN A 344 11.50 2.66 -25.28
N VAL A 345 10.46 2.02 -24.74
CA VAL A 345 10.48 1.39 -23.44
C VAL A 345 10.40 -0.12 -23.63
N LEU A 346 11.46 -0.83 -23.24
CA LEU A 346 11.46 -2.28 -23.14
C LEU A 346 10.87 -2.68 -21.80
N LEU A 347 9.67 -3.24 -21.82
CA LEU A 347 8.92 -3.62 -20.63
C LEU A 347 8.76 -5.14 -20.57
N ARG A 348 9.00 -5.74 -19.40
CA ARG A 348 8.80 -7.17 -19.15
C ARG A 348 7.58 -7.39 -18.27
N LEU A 349 6.66 -8.22 -18.75
CA LEU A 349 5.54 -8.75 -17.96
C LEU A 349 5.86 -10.18 -17.53
N ALA A 350 5.61 -10.51 -16.27
CA ALA A 350 5.48 -11.89 -15.81
C ALA A 350 4.00 -12.19 -15.52
N LEU A 351 3.40 -13.06 -16.34
CA LEU A 351 2.01 -13.49 -16.19
C LEU A 351 1.99 -14.83 -15.45
N GLN A 352 1.41 -14.86 -14.26
CA GLN A 352 1.38 -16.02 -13.39
C GLN A 352 0.08 -15.99 -12.55
N PRO A 353 -1.01 -16.59 -13.04
CA PRO A 353 -2.20 -16.82 -12.22
C PRO A 353 -1.85 -17.71 -11.02
N LEU A 354 -2.61 -17.57 -9.94
CA LEU A 354 -2.41 -18.33 -8.71
C LEU A 354 -3.08 -19.71 -8.75
N ASP A 355 -4.06 -19.89 -9.64
CA ASP A 355 -5.00 -21.01 -9.68
C ASP A 355 -4.86 -21.91 -10.92
N ARG A 356 -4.14 -21.46 -11.95
CA ARG A 356 -3.99 -22.18 -13.22
C ARG A 356 -2.73 -21.84 -14.00
N THR A 357 -2.32 -22.76 -14.86
CA THR A 357 -1.29 -22.54 -15.88
C THR A 357 -1.89 -21.77 -17.07
N LEU A 358 -1.14 -20.79 -17.60
CA LEU A 358 -1.49 -20.13 -18.86
C LEU A 358 -0.94 -20.91 -20.05
N THR A 359 -1.77 -21.03 -21.09
CA THR A 359 -1.27 -21.35 -22.44
C THR A 359 -0.58 -20.14 -23.05
N ASP A 360 0.31 -20.37 -24.03
CA ASP A 360 0.97 -19.28 -24.76
C ASP A 360 -0.02 -18.36 -25.47
N GLU A 361 -1.11 -18.92 -26.00
CA GLU A 361 -2.17 -18.15 -26.66
C GLU A 361 -2.87 -17.20 -25.68
N GLN A 362 -3.23 -17.69 -24.49
CA GLN A 362 -3.84 -16.86 -23.44
C GLN A 362 -2.87 -15.76 -22.98
N ALA A 363 -1.59 -16.10 -22.77
CA ALA A 363 -0.57 -15.14 -22.38
C ALA A 363 -0.38 -14.04 -23.45
N ASN A 364 -0.43 -14.41 -24.75
CA ASN A 364 -0.32 -13.46 -25.84
C ASN A 364 -1.53 -12.50 -25.90
N ARG A 365 -2.75 -12.99 -25.68
CA ARG A 365 -3.95 -12.14 -25.61
C ARG A 365 -3.88 -11.14 -24.44
N LEU A 366 -3.41 -11.58 -23.27
CA LEU A 366 -3.23 -10.71 -22.11
C LEU A 366 -2.14 -9.67 -22.35
N ARG A 367 -1.01 -10.09 -22.92
CA ARG A 367 0.08 -9.21 -23.37
C ARG A 367 -0.44 -8.13 -24.30
N ASP A 368 -1.23 -8.49 -25.31
CA ASP A 368 -1.70 -7.54 -26.32
C ASP A 368 -2.67 -6.50 -25.76
N ARG A 369 -3.54 -6.89 -24.83
CA ARG A 369 -4.38 -5.93 -24.09
C ARG A 369 -3.56 -4.91 -23.33
N VAL A 370 -2.50 -5.36 -22.64
CA VAL A 370 -1.57 -4.45 -21.95
C VAL A 370 -0.84 -3.58 -22.97
N TYR A 371 -0.32 -4.16 -24.05
CA TYR A 371 0.38 -3.42 -25.11
C TYR A 371 -0.47 -2.28 -25.68
N VAL A 372 -1.71 -2.57 -26.08
CA VAL A 372 -2.63 -1.57 -26.66
C VAL A 372 -2.93 -0.44 -25.68
N ALA A 373 -3.02 -0.74 -24.38
CA ALA A 373 -3.27 0.27 -23.36
C ALA A 373 -2.06 1.16 -23.07
N LEU A 374 -0.84 0.65 -23.23
CA LEU A 374 0.39 1.36 -22.89
C LEU A 374 1.08 2.04 -24.09
N HIS A 375 0.94 1.48 -25.29
CA HIS A 375 1.66 1.94 -26.47
C HIS A 375 1.04 3.22 -27.06
N GLN A 376 1.84 4.28 -27.21
CA GLN A 376 1.42 5.56 -27.77
C GLN A 376 1.88 5.77 -29.22
N GLY A 377 2.71 4.86 -29.76
CA GLY A 377 3.22 4.94 -31.12
C GLY A 377 2.18 4.65 -32.20
N LYS A 378 2.54 4.98 -33.44
CA LYS A 378 1.65 4.90 -34.61
C LYS A 378 1.53 3.50 -35.20
N VAL A 379 2.44 2.60 -34.86
CA VAL A 379 2.54 1.24 -35.41
C VAL A 379 2.34 0.25 -34.28
N GLN A 380 1.28 -0.55 -34.35
CA GLN A 380 1.00 -1.58 -33.35
C GLN A 380 1.68 -2.91 -33.72
N GLU A 381 2.32 -3.53 -32.74
CA GLU A 381 2.93 -4.85 -32.84
C GLU A 381 2.19 -5.85 -31.96
N LEU A 382 1.08 -6.38 -32.46
CA LEU A 382 0.26 -7.41 -31.82
C LEU A 382 0.77 -8.81 -32.18
N ILE A 383 0.65 -9.76 -31.24
CA ILE A 383 1.17 -11.12 -31.39
C ILE A 383 0.10 -12.20 -31.21
N ALA A 384 -1.06 -11.87 -30.65
CA ALA A 384 -2.26 -12.68 -30.76
C ALA A 384 -2.85 -12.43 -32.16
N GLY A 385 -2.97 -13.51 -32.95
CA GLY A 385 -3.52 -13.47 -34.30
C GLY A 385 -4.99 -13.09 -34.35
#